data_AF-A0A3M5JBP3-F1
#
_entry.id   AF-A0A3M5JBP3-F1
#
_cell.length_a   1.000
_cell.length_b   1.000
_cell.length_c   1.000
_cell.angle_alpha   90.00
_cell.angle_beta   90.00
_cell.angle_gamma   90.00
#
_symmetry.space_group_name_H-M   'P 1'
#
loop_
_entity.id
_entity.type
_entity.pdbx_description
1 polymer ?
#
loop_
_entity_poly.entity_id
_entity_poly.type
_entity_poly.pdbx_seq_one_letter_code
_entity_poly.pdbx_strand_id
1 'polypeptide(L)'
;GVKHYTCANEHCPHVKYLCNTCHCRACPSCGKKATDQWIAVQNNRLPDCPWQHLVFTLPDTLWSLFFYNRWLLDALFRLAADNLIYTARRRGLRVGIFGGLHTYGR
;
A
#
# COMPACT_ATOMS: atom_id res chain seq x y z
N GLY A 1 -9.18 -22.96 -12.21
CA GLY A 1 -10.33 -23.80 -12.57
C GLY A 1 -11.60 -23.18 -12.02
N VAL A 2 -12.71 -23.27 -12.76
CA VAL A 2 -14.02 -22.76 -12.35
C VAL A 2 -14.91 -23.96 -12.01
N LYS A 3 -15.56 -23.93 -10.85
CA LYS A 3 -16.64 -24.86 -10.49
C LYS A 3 -17.97 -24.26 -10.93
N HIS A 4 -18.77 -25.08 -11.60
CA HIS A 4 -20.10 -24.74 -12.08
C HIS A 4 -21.13 -25.42 -11.17
N TYR A 5 -22.08 -24.63 -10.64
CA TYR A 5 -23.15 -25.13 -9.79
C TYR A 5 -24.50 -24.80 -10.44
N THR A 6 -25.35 -25.82 -10.56
CA THR A 6 -26.73 -25.73 -11.02
C THR A 6 -27.68 -26.24 -9.95
N CYS A 7 -28.94 -25.80 -10.01
CA CYS A 7 -30.00 -26.39 -9.20
C CYS A 7 -30.31 -27.83 -9.68
N ALA A 8 -30.81 -28.67 -8.79
CA ALA A 8 -31.32 -30.00 -9.16
C ALA A 8 -32.61 -29.94 -10.00
N ASN A 9 -33.33 -28.82 -9.98
CA ASN A 9 -34.49 -28.59 -10.84
C ASN A 9 -34.03 -28.13 -12.23
N GLU A 10 -34.34 -28.93 -13.26
CA GLU A 10 -34.00 -28.69 -14.66
C GLU A 10 -34.61 -27.41 -15.25
N HIS A 11 -35.68 -26.88 -14.65
CA HIS A 11 -36.36 -25.65 -15.09
C HIS A 11 -35.82 -24.39 -14.39
N CYS A 12 -34.83 -24.51 -13.50
CA CYS A 12 -34.27 -23.37 -12.79
C CYS A 12 -33.11 -22.75 -13.59
N PRO A 13 -33.23 -21.50 -14.08
CA PRO A 13 -32.19 -20.86 -14.90
C PRO A 13 -30.97 -20.38 -14.08
N HIS A 14 -30.99 -20.57 -12.76
CA HIS A 14 -29.93 -20.07 -11.89
C HIS A 14 -28.66 -20.91 -12.02
N VAL A 15 -27.58 -20.25 -12.43
CA VAL A 15 -26.24 -20.82 -12.51
C VAL A 15 -25.29 -20.00 -11.64
N LYS A 16 -24.41 -20.68 -10.91
CA LYS A 16 -23.35 -20.04 -10.14
C LYS A 16 -21.99 -20.57 -10.54
N TYR A 17 -21.12 -19.66 -10.97
CA TYR A 17 -19.71 -19.96 -11.25
C TYR A 17 -18.86 -19.59 -10.03
N LEU A 18 -18.09 -20.53 -9.51
CA LEU A 18 -17.09 -20.29 -8.47
C LEU A 18 -15.69 -20.51 -9.06
N CYS A 19 -14.92 -19.43 -9.17
CA CYS A 19 -13.50 -19.55 -9.49
C CYS A 19 -12.76 -20.12 -8.27
N ASN A 20 -12.02 -21.23 -8.45
CA ASN A 20 -11.14 -21.74 -7.40
C ASN A 20 -10.04 -20.71 -7.12
N THR A 21 -9.84 -20.37 -5.85
CA THR A 21 -8.77 -19.47 -5.43
C THR A 21 -7.43 -20.20 -5.47
N CYS A 22 -6.46 -19.67 -6.22
CA CYS A 22 -5.10 -20.19 -6.21
C CYS A 22 -4.24 -19.58 -5.09
N HIS A 23 -4.75 -18.55 -4.40
CA HIS A 23 -4.05 -17.78 -3.35
C HIS A 23 -2.69 -17.20 -3.77
N CYS A 24 -2.35 -17.27 -5.05
CA CYS A 24 -1.14 -16.71 -5.60
C CYS A 24 -1.29 -15.19 -5.76
N ARG A 25 -0.30 -14.43 -5.26
CA ARG A 25 -0.27 -12.95 -5.38
C ARG A 25 -0.15 -12.48 -6.83
N ALA A 26 0.46 -13.28 -7.70
CA ALA A 26 0.60 -12.96 -9.13
C ALA A 26 -0.69 -13.23 -9.93
N CYS A 27 -1.67 -13.97 -9.37
CA CYS A 27 -2.95 -14.15 -10.03
C CYS A 27 -3.74 -12.83 -9.97
N PRO A 28 -4.22 -12.27 -11.10
CA PRO A 28 -4.94 -10.99 -11.11
C PRO A 28 -6.16 -10.98 -10.19
N SER A 29 -6.93 -12.08 -10.14
CA SER A 29 -8.13 -12.18 -9.31
C SER A 29 -7.80 -12.36 -7.83
N CYS A 30 -6.95 -13.34 -7.48
CA CYS A 30 -6.61 -13.61 -6.08
C CYS A 30 -5.74 -12.48 -5.49
N GLY A 31 -4.80 -11.97 -6.27
CA GLY A 31 -3.95 -10.83 -5.91
C GLY A 31 -4.78 -9.58 -5.67
N LYS A 32 -5.70 -9.21 -6.58
CA LYS A 32 -6.59 -8.07 -6.35
C LYS A 32 -7.44 -8.23 -5.10
N LYS A 33 -8.10 -9.39 -4.93
CA LYS A 33 -8.89 -9.66 -3.72
C LYS A 33 -8.07 -9.51 -2.44
N ALA A 34 -6.85 -10.07 -2.42
CA ALA A 34 -5.96 -9.97 -1.27
C ALA A 34 -5.52 -8.51 -1.02
N THR A 35 -5.21 -7.75 -2.07
CA THR A 35 -4.89 -6.32 -1.98
C THR A 35 -6.06 -5.52 -1.42
N ASP A 36 -7.27 -5.74 -1.92
CA ASP A 36 -8.47 -5.02 -1.47
C ASP A 36 -8.78 -5.32 0.01
N GLN A 37 -8.64 -6.59 0.42
CA GLN A 37 -8.76 -6.99 1.82
C GLN A 37 -7.68 -6.33 2.70
N TRP A 38 -6.44 -6.26 2.22
CA TRP A 38 -5.35 -5.59 2.93
C TRP A 38 -5.59 -4.08 3.06
N ILE A 39 -6.08 -3.42 2.01
CA ILE A 39 -6.46 -1.99 2.02
C ILE A 39 -7.56 -1.74 3.05
N ALA A 40 -8.61 -2.57 3.08
CA ALA A 40 -9.68 -2.41 4.05
C ALA A 40 -9.16 -2.51 5.50
N VAL A 41 -8.25 -3.44 5.78
CA VAL A 41 -7.59 -3.55 7.08
C VAL A 41 -6.74 -2.32 7.40
N GLN A 42 -6.00 -1.77 6.42
CA GLN A 42 -5.19 -0.58 6.65
C GLN A 42 -6.07 0.65 6.90
N ASN A 43 -7.15 0.83 6.13
CA ASN A 43 -8.09 1.92 6.34
C ASN A 43 -8.70 1.91 7.75
N ASN A 44 -8.99 0.72 8.29
CA ASN A 44 -9.47 0.58 9.67
C ASN A 44 -8.41 0.84 10.74
N ARG A 45 -7.12 0.85 10.38
CA ARG A 45 -6.00 1.19 11.29
C ARG A 45 -5.65 2.66 11.28
N LEU A 46 -5.98 3.37 10.21
CA LEU A 46 -5.71 4.79 10.09
C LEU A 46 -6.65 5.56 11.04
N PRO A 47 -6.16 6.60 11.72
CA PRO A 47 -7.01 7.45 12.54
C PRO A 47 -8.06 8.16 11.67
N ASP A 48 -9.25 8.38 12.23
CA ASP A 48 -10.33 9.15 11.59
C ASP A 48 -9.99 10.65 11.60
N CYS A 49 -9.08 11.05 10.71
CA CYS A 49 -8.68 12.43 10.52
C CYS A 49 -8.27 12.69 9.05
N PRO A 50 -8.26 13.96 8.59
CA PRO A 50 -7.70 14.29 7.28
C PRO A 50 -6.24 13.85 7.18
N TRP A 51 -5.87 13.22 6.07
CA TRP A 51 -4.51 12.75 5.82
C TRP A 51 -4.10 13.04 4.37
N GLN A 52 -2.80 13.15 4.15
CA GLN A 52 -2.20 13.39 2.85
C GLN A 52 -1.01 12.44 2.66
N HIS A 53 -0.88 11.86 1.47
CA HIS A 53 0.31 11.10 1.10
C HIS A 53 1.33 12.01 0.42
N LEU A 54 2.56 12.03 0.95
CA LEU A 54 3.68 12.82 0.43
C LEU A 54 4.81 11.90 0.01
N VAL A 55 5.45 12.20 -1.12
CA VAL A 55 6.58 11.45 -1.65
C VAL A 55 7.77 12.40 -1.80
N PHE A 56 8.87 12.05 -1.15
CA PHE A 56 10.16 12.73 -1.31
C PHE A 56 11.04 11.89 -2.22
N THR A 57 11.32 12.41 -3.41
CA THR A 57 12.19 11.73 -4.38
C THR A 57 13.61 12.27 -4.24
N LEU A 58 14.56 11.37 -4.00
CA LEU A 58 15.98 11.72 -3.97
C LEU A 58 16.47 11.99 -5.41
N PRO A 59 17.17 13.11 -5.66
CA PRO A 59 17.81 13.37 -6.95
C PRO A 59 18.74 12.23 -7.37
N ASP A 60 18.74 11.91 -8.66
CA ASP A 60 19.53 10.84 -9.27
C ASP A 60 21.04 11.02 -9.06
N THR A 61 21.52 12.27 -9.06
CA THR A 61 22.90 12.64 -8.74
C THR A 61 23.39 12.14 -7.39
N LEU A 62 22.47 11.87 -6.44
CA LEU A 62 22.79 11.38 -5.11
C LEU A 62 22.62 9.86 -4.96
N TRP A 63 22.10 9.16 -5.98
CA TRP A 63 21.80 7.73 -5.84
C TRP A 63 23.04 6.88 -5.56
N SER A 64 24.15 7.13 -6.26
CA SER A 64 25.41 6.42 -6.03
C SER A 64 25.91 6.59 -4.59
N LEU A 65 25.80 7.79 -4.02
CA LEU A 65 26.19 8.06 -2.63
C LEU A 65 25.45 7.13 -1.66
N PHE A 66 24.12 7.07 -1.77
CA PHE A 66 23.27 6.24 -0.91
C PHE A 66 23.34 4.75 -1.25
N PHE A 67 23.68 4.40 -2.49
CA PHE A 67 23.92 3.02 -2.91
C PHE A 67 25.13 2.44 -2.17
N TYR A 68 26.27 3.15 -2.18
CA TYR A 68 27.48 2.71 -1.49
C TYR A 68 27.45 2.93 0.02
N ASN A 69 26.67 3.92 0.49
CA ASN A 69 26.58 4.29 1.92
C ASN A 69 25.17 4.04 2.47
N ARG A 70 24.76 2.77 2.52
CA ARG A 70 23.40 2.37 2.94
C ARG A 70 23.02 2.84 4.36
N TRP A 71 24.01 3.06 5.23
CA TRP A 71 23.78 3.58 6.58
C TRP A 71 23.21 5.00 6.60
N LEU A 72 23.39 5.79 5.53
CA LEU A 72 22.81 7.13 5.40
C LEU A 72 21.30 7.13 5.20
N LEU A 73 20.70 5.99 4.82
CA LEU A 73 19.28 5.90 4.51
C LEU A 73 18.37 6.20 5.70
N ASP A 74 18.81 5.86 6.91
CA ASP A 74 18.08 6.18 8.15
C ASP A 74 17.91 7.70 8.32
N ALA A 75 18.93 8.47 7.92
CA ALA A 75 18.89 9.93 7.97
C ALA A 75 17.84 10.53 7.02
N LEU A 76 17.57 9.91 5.86
CA LEU A 76 16.57 10.42 4.92
C LEU A 76 15.17 10.47 5.53
N PHE A 77 14.79 9.40 6.23
CA PHE A 77 13.47 9.32 6.85
C PHE A 77 13.32 10.36 7.96
N ARG A 78 14.36 10.49 8.79
CA ARG A 78 14.41 11.49 9.85
C ARG A 78 14.34 12.92 9.31
N LEU A 79 15.11 13.23 8.26
CA LEU A 79 15.11 14.55 7.62
C LEU A 79 13.73 14.90 7.05
N ALA A 80 13.05 13.95 6.39
CA ALA A 80 11.71 14.18 5.87
C ALA A 80 10.70 14.46 7.02
N ALA A 81 10.74 13.65 8.08
CA ALA A 81 9.86 13.82 9.23
C ALA A 81 10.11 15.15 9.96
N ASP A 82 11.37 15.51 10.21
CA ASP A 82 11.74 16.74 10.91
C ASP A 82 11.27 17.99 10.13
N ASN A 83 11.41 18.00 8.81
CA ASN A 83 10.91 19.09 7.96
C ASN A 83 9.38 19.23 7.99
N LEU A 84 8.67 18.10 8.00
CA LEU A 84 7.20 18.10 8.10
C LEU A 84 6.73 18.59 9.47
N ILE A 85 7.37 18.13 10.55
CA ILE A 85 7.08 18.56 11.93
C ILE A 85 7.36 20.06 12.08
N TYR A 86 8.50 20.53 11.57
CA TYR A 86 8.87 21.95 11.59
C TYR A 86 7.81 22.81 10.89
N THR A 87 7.39 22.41 9.70
CA THR A 87 6.37 23.13 8.92
C THR A 87 5.01 23.11 9.61
N ALA A 88 4.61 21.95 10.16
CA ALA A 88 3.37 21.80 10.90
C ALA A 88 3.31 22.72 12.13
N ARG A 89 4.40 22.74 12.94
CA ARG A 89 4.51 23.61 14.11
C ARG A 89 4.36 25.09 13.76
N ARG A 90 5.00 25.54 12.67
CA ARG A 90 4.86 26.93 12.17
C ARG A 90 3.43 27.28 11.74
N ARG A 91 2.62 26.28 11.41
CA ARG A 91 1.21 26.45 11.05
C ARG A 91 0.25 26.15 12.22
N GLY A 92 0.77 25.91 13.42
CA GLY A 92 -0.05 25.55 14.59
C GLY A 92 -0.73 24.18 14.48
N LEU A 93 -0.21 23.30 13.62
CA LEU A 93 -0.77 21.96 13.38
C LEU A 93 -0.03 20.91 14.19
N ARG A 94 -0.78 19.91 14.69
CA ARG A 94 -0.23 18.67 15.24
C ARG A 94 -0.43 17.55 14.21
N VAL A 95 0.66 16.97 13.74
CA VAL A 95 0.66 15.93 12.70
C VAL A 95 1.16 14.60 13.26
N GLY A 96 0.53 13.51 12.84
CA GLY A 96 1.08 12.17 12.92
C GLY A 96 1.75 11.81 11.60
N ILE A 97 2.88 11.11 11.64
CA ILE A 97 3.63 10.73 10.45
C ILE A 97 3.78 9.22 10.42
N PHE A 98 3.30 8.61 9.33
CA PHE A 98 3.65 7.26 8.92
C PHE A 98 4.50 7.38 7.66
N GLY A 99 5.54 6.57 7.53
CA GLY A 99 6.28 6.56 6.29
C GLY A 99 7.07 5.29 6.10
N GLY A 100 7.41 5.05 4.84
CA GLY A 100 8.22 3.95 4.39
C GLY A 100 9.32 4.47 3.48
N LEU A 101 10.49 3.87 3.58
CA LEU A 101 11.59 4.17 2.69
C LEU A 101 11.60 3.18 1.53
N HIS A 102 11.43 3.68 0.31
CA HIS A 102 11.53 2.90 -0.91
C HIS A 102 12.93 3.08 -1.51
N THR A 103 13.79 2.06 -1.39
CA THR A 103 15.18 2.13 -1.90
C THR A 103 15.36 1.48 -3.27
N TYR A 104 14.30 0.94 -3.84
CA TYR A 104 14.30 0.33 -5.16
C TYR A 104 13.10 0.86 -5.92
N GLY A 105 13.36 1.55 -7.02
CA GLY A 105 12.36 1.81 -8.02
C GLY A 105 11.86 0.47 -8.56
N ARG A 106 10.56 0.25 -8.50
CA ARG A 106 9.90 -0.58 -9.49
C ARG A 106 9.31 0.35 -10.53
#